data_AF-A0A7Y6XHN4-F1
#
_entry.id   AF-A0A7Y6XHN4-F1
#
_cell.length_a   1.000
_cell.length_b   1.000
_cell.length_c   1.000
_cell.angle_alpha   90.00
_cell.angle_beta   90.00
_cell.angle_gamma   90.00
#
_symmetry.space_group_name_H-M   'P 1'
#
loop_
_entity.id
_entity.type
_entity.pdbx_description
1 polymer ?
#
loop_
_entity_poly.entity_id
_entity_poly.type
_entity_poly.pdbx_seq_one_letter_code
_entity_poly.pdbx_strand_id
1 'polypeptide(L)'
;TVQQAGKGTRFKDLNAKFSVKDGWVSFTQPMAFRSDLGNGTLDGRVGLDQRLELKGTVEASKEFVSGLTGGAVPIKAPVSVPVTITGTLKAPKVSTGGAADIAKGLLPGVSKGIENPVNQARKSLGDLLKRPGKK
;
A
#
# COMPACT_ATOMS: atom_id res chain seq x y z
N THR A 1 10.15 -3.29 -38.62
CA THR A 1 10.81 -2.90 -37.35
C THR A 1 10.30 -1.55 -36.92
N VAL A 2 9.41 -1.48 -35.94
CA VAL A 2 8.94 -0.19 -35.37
C VAL A 2 9.40 -0.11 -33.91
N GLN A 3 10.53 0.55 -33.72
CA GLN A 3 11.01 1.02 -32.43
C GLN A 3 11.12 2.54 -32.50
N GLN A 4 10.09 3.23 -32.03
CA GLN A 4 10.22 4.56 -31.47
C GLN A 4 9.36 4.61 -30.22
N ALA A 5 9.95 4.20 -29.10
CA ALA A 5 9.49 4.66 -27.80
C ALA A 5 9.71 6.18 -27.78
N GLY A 6 8.63 6.93 -27.66
CA GLY A 6 8.63 8.39 -27.75
C GLY A 6 9.66 9.02 -26.82
N LYS A 7 10.37 10.03 -27.34
CA LYS A 7 11.22 10.93 -26.55
C LYS A 7 10.38 11.43 -25.37
N GLY A 8 10.87 11.15 -24.15
CA GLY A 8 10.13 11.34 -22.90
C GLY A 8 9.42 12.68 -22.80
N THR A 9 8.13 12.64 -22.54
CA THR A 9 7.32 13.80 -22.19
C THR A 9 7.89 14.36 -20.89
N ARG A 10 8.53 15.54 -20.93
CA ARG A 10 9.01 16.24 -19.73
C ARG A 10 7.81 16.80 -18.98
N PHE A 11 7.21 15.98 -18.12
CA PHE A 11 6.45 16.48 -16.98
C PHE A 11 7.48 17.09 -16.03
N LYS A 12 7.48 18.43 -15.91
CA LYS A 12 8.51 19.24 -15.24
C LYS A 12 8.95 18.70 -13.87
N ASP A 13 8.08 17.94 -13.19
CA ASP A 13 8.29 17.41 -11.84
C ASP A 13 8.00 15.91 -11.68
N LEU A 14 7.85 15.14 -12.77
CA LEU A 14 7.51 13.71 -12.71
C LEU A 14 8.49 12.83 -13.50
N ASN A 15 9.48 12.26 -12.81
CA ASN A 15 10.37 11.23 -13.34
C ASN A 15 9.66 9.86 -13.31
N ALA A 16 8.75 9.62 -14.25
CA ALA A 16 8.11 8.32 -14.43
C ALA A 16 8.53 7.70 -15.76
N LYS A 17 8.87 6.41 -15.74
CA LYS A 17 9.05 5.62 -16.97
C LYS A 17 7.73 4.95 -17.29
N PHE A 18 7.24 5.14 -18.52
CA PHE A 18 5.99 4.57 -18.99
C PHE A 18 6.17 3.97 -20.38
N SER A 19 5.32 3.00 -20.71
CA SER A 19 5.17 2.45 -22.06
C SER A 19 3.80 2.82 -22.59
N VAL A 20 3.72 3.07 -23.90
CA VAL A 20 2.45 3.34 -24.59
C VAL A 20 2.21 2.20 -25.56
N LYS A 21 1.11 1.47 -25.39
CA LYS A 21 0.74 0.34 -26.24
C LYS A 21 -0.77 0.11 -26.18
N ASP A 22 -1.39 -0.18 -27.33
CA ASP A 22 -2.80 -0.55 -27.44
C ASP A 22 -3.77 0.44 -26.76
N GLY A 23 -3.48 1.74 -26.85
CA GLY A 23 -4.29 2.79 -26.23
C GLY A 23 -4.11 2.96 -24.72
N TRP A 24 -3.12 2.30 -24.12
CA TRP A 24 -2.79 2.41 -22.70
C TRP A 24 -1.42 3.05 -22.49
N VAL A 25 -1.34 3.92 -21.48
CA VAL A 25 -0.11 4.42 -20.88
C VAL A 25 0.12 3.64 -19.59
N SER A 26 1.11 2.76 -19.56
CA SER A 26 1.40 1.88 -18.41
C SER A 26 2.68 2.32 -17.72
N PHE A 27 2.68 2.36 -16.39
CA PHE A 27 3.90 2.57 -15.63
C PHE A 27 4.84 1.37 -15.80
N THR A 28 6.13 1.61 -16.06
CA THR A 28 7.13 0.53 -16.12
C THR A 28 7.72 0.23 -14.75
N GLN A 29 7.53 1.13 -13.80
CA GLN A 29 7.94 1.01 -12.39
C GLN A 29 6.87 1.73 -11.54
N PRO A 30 6.57 1.24 -10.32
CA PRO A 30 5.66 1.94 -9.42
C PRO A 30 6.06 3.40 -9.22
N MET A 31 5.10 4.30 -9.38
CA MET A 31 5.25 5.73 -9.14
C MET A 31 5.08 6.02 -7.64
N ALA A 32 6.10 6.59 -7.02
CA ALA A 32 5.98 7.11 -5.67
C ALA A 32 5.22 8.45 -5.67
N PHE A 33 4.37 8.67 -4.68
CA PHE A 33 3.68 9.95 -4.46
C PHE A 33 3.70 10.36 -2.99
N ARG A 34 3.48 11.65 -2.75
CA ARG A 34 3.32 12.23 -1.42
C ARG A 34 1.98 12.96 -1.36
N SER A 35 1.27 12.82 -0.26
CA SER A 35 -0.03 13.43 -0.01
C SER A 35 -0.16 13.80 1.48
N ASP A 36 -1.24 14.49 1.81
CA ASP A 36 -1.67 14.75 3.19
C ASP A 36 -1.96 13.47 3.99
N LEU A 37 -2.45 12.42 3.31
CA LEU A 37 -2.65 11.09 3.89
C LEU A 37 -1.32 10.45 4.31
N GLY A 38 -0.25 10.71 3.56
CA GLY A 38 1.06 10.10 3.72
C GLY A 38 1.76 9.84 2.39
N ASN A 39 2.75 8.95 2.43
CA ASN A 39 3.53 8.54 1.26
C ASN A 39 2.94 7.27 0.65
N GLY A 40 3.06 7.09 -0.66
CA GLY A 40 2.54 5.88 -1.29
C GLY A 40 3.23 5.53 -2.59
N THR A 41 2.86 4.37 -3.12
CA THR A 41 3.25 3.93 -4.46
C THR A 41 2.02 3.55 -5.24
N LEU A 42 2.02 3.83 -6.54
CA LEU A 42 0.96 3.51 -7.46
C LEU A 42 1.55 2.87 -8.72
N ASP A 43 0.94 1.81 -9.19
CA ASP A 43 1.31 1.07 -10.39
C ASP A 43 0.06 0.79 -11.24
N GLY A 44 0.26 0.39 -12.49
CA GLY A 44 -0.82 0.08 -13.42
C GLY A 44 -0.82 0.98 -14.65
N ARG A 45 -2.01 1.27 -15.17
CA ARG A 45 -2.17 1.92 -16.47
C ARG A 45 -3.34 2.91 -16.52
N VAL A 46 -3.19 3.87 -17.43
CA VAL A 46 -4.18 4.89 -17.76
C VAL A 46 -4.48 4.80 -19.25
N GLY A 47 -5.75 4.66 -19.60
CA GLY A 47 -6.21 4.60 -20.99
C GLY A 47 -6.19 6.00 -21.61
N LEU A 48 -5.88 6.07 -22.91
CA LEU A 48 -6.03 7.31 -23.68
C LEU A 48 -7.52 7.72 -23.82
N ASP A 49 -8.41 6.77 -23.57
CA ASP A 49 -9.85 6.97 -23.40
C ASP A 49 -10.26 7.32 -21.96
N GLN A 50 -9.28 7.69 -21.13
CA GLN A 50 -9.42 8.13 -19.75
C GLN A 50 -9.72 7.03 -18.72
N ARG A 51 -9.73 5.74 -19.09
CA ARG A 51 -9.92 4.67 -18.11
C ARG A 51 -8.75 4.56 -17.14
N LEU A 52 -9.06 4.22 -15.90
CA LEU A 52 -8.06 4.02 -14.84
C LEU A 52 -8.03 2.56 -14.42
N GLU A 53 -6.82 2.00 -14.36
CA GLU A 53 -6.56 0.68 -13.80
C GLU A 53 -5.28 0.76 -12.97
N LEU A 54 -5.41 1.34 -11.78
CA LEU A 54 -4.28 1.64 -10.90
C LEU A 54 -4.42 0.89 -9.58
N LYS A 55 -3.29 0.45 -9.03
CA LYS A 55 -3.21 -0.23 -7.75
C LYS A 55 -1.98 0.23 -7.00
N GLY A 56 -2.01 0.18 -5.68
CA GLY A 56 -0.90 0.72 -4.90
C GLY A 56 -1.06 0.54 -3.41
N THR A 57 -0.19 1.22 -2.68
CA THR A 57 -0.21 1.30 -1.22
C THR A 57 -0.06 2.75 -0.78
N VAL A 58 -0.75 3.11 0.29
CA VAL A 58 -0.57 4.35 1.03
C VAL A 58 -0.09 4.00 2.43
N GLU A 59 1.03 4.55 2.84
CA GLU A 59 1.49 4.55 4.22
C GLU A 59 0.85 5.73 4.94
N ALA A 60 -0.33 5.50 5.53
CA ALA A 60 -1.08 6.52 6.22
C ALA A 60 -0.29 6.99 7.45
N SER A 61 -0.07 8.30 7.56
CA SER A 61 0.72 8.89 8.64
C SER A 61 0.06 8.66 10.00
N LYS A 62 0.87 8.63 11.06
CA LYS A 62 0.36 8.50 12.42
C LYS A 62 -0.58 9.67 12.74
N GLU A 63 -0.21 10.86 12.31
CA GLU A 63 -0.94 12.10 12.52
C GLU A 63 -2.33 12.02 11.88
N PHE A 64 -2.41 11.53 10.64
CA PHE A 64 -3.67 11.36 9.92
C PHE A 64 -4.60 10.36 10.63
N VAL A 65 -4.10 9.16 10.96
CA VAL A 65 -4.91 8.14 11.64
C VAL A 65 -5.33 8.57 13.05
N SER A 66 -4.45 9.28 13.77
CA SER A 66 -4.78 9.81 15.09
C SER A 66 -5.87 10.89 15.00
N GLY A 67 -5.82 11.75 13.97
CA GLY A 67 -6.85 12.73 13.69
C GLY A 67 -8.21 12.09 13.39
N LEU A 68 -8.24 11.00 12.60
CA LEU A 68 -9.48 10.27 12.29
C LEU A 68 -10.08 9.55 13.51
N THR A 69 -9.23 9.01 14.38
CA THR A 69 -9.66 8.21 15.53
C THR A 69 -9.82 9.02 16.82
N GLY A 70 -9.55 10.33 16.78
CA GLY A 70 -9.49 11.17 17.99
C GLY A 70 -8.44 10.67 19.00
N GLY A 71 -7.41 9.95 18.55
CA GLY A 71 -6.39 9.35 19.41
C GLY A 71 -6.83 8.08 20.16
N ALA A 72 -8.03 7.56 19.91
CA ALA A 72 -8.54 6.36 20.59
C ALA A 72 -7.73 5.09 20.23
N VAL A 73 -7.11 5.07 19.05
CA VAL A 73 -6.26 3.96 18.61
C VAL A 73 -4.78 4.37 18.75
N PRO A 74 -4.00 3.72 19.64
CA PRO A 74 -2.59 4.05 19.82
C PRO A 74 -1.76 3.47 18.67
N ILE A 75 -1.63 4.25 17.59
CA ILE A 75 -0.82 3.90 16.41
C ILE A 75 0.66 4.22 16.67
N LYS A 76 1.52 3.21 16.59
CA LYS A 76 2.96 3.33 16.84
C LYS A 76 3.81 3.55 15.59
N ALA A 77 3.26 3.28 14.41
CA ALA A 77 3.93 3.40 13.11
C ALA A 77 2.91 3.72 12.01
N PRO A 78 3.33 4.25 10.85
CA PRO A 78 2.44 4.43 9.70
C PRO A 78 1.67 3.15 9.35
N VAL A 79 0.43 3.31 8.89
CA VAL A 79 -0.46 2.19 8.58
C VAL A 79 -0.50 1.98 7.07
N SER A 80 -0.04 0.82 6.61
CA SER A 80 -0.06 0.48 5.19
C SER A 80 -1.48 0.08 4.75
N VAL A 81 -2.03 0.83 3.80
CA VAL A 81 -3.38 0.61 3.25
C VAL A 81 -3.27 0.32 1.75
N PRO A 82 -3.70 -0.88 1.29
CA PRO A 82 -3.77 -1.17 -0.14
C PRO A 82 -4.89 -0.35 -0.78
N VAL A 83 -4.61 0.24 -1.94
CA VAL A 83 -5.56 1.06 -2.70
C VAL A 83 -5.67 0.57 -4.13
N THR A 84 -6.88 0.65 -4.68
CA THR A 84 -7.16 0.41 -6.09
C THR A 84 -7.98 1.57 -6.63
N ILE A 85 -7.59 2.13 -7.77
CA ILE A 85 -8.27 3.24 -8.43
C ILE A 85 -8.71 2.75 -9.81
N THR A 86 -10.02 2.81 -10.04
CA THR A 86 -10.68 2.39 -11.29
C THR A 86 -11.61 3.47 -11.81
N GLY A 87 -12.37 3.18 -12.87
CA GLY A 87 -13.31 4.13 -13.46
C GLY A 87 -12.63 4.97 -14.53
N THR A 88 -12.86 6.28 -14.52
CA THR A 88 -12.28 7.21 -15.51
C THR A 88 -11.63 8.41 -14.84
N LEU A 89 -10.81 9.17 -15.56
CA LEU A 89 -10.21 10.42 -15.04
C LEU A 89 -11.26 11.45 -14.58
N LYS A 90 -12.47 11.42 -15.15
CA LYS A 90 -13.57 12.32 -14.76
C LYS A 90 -14.41 11.78 -13.61
N ALA A 91 -14.43 10.47 -13.42
CA ALA A 91 -15.18 9.79 -12.38
C ALA A 91 -14.33 8.64 -11.81
N PRO A 92 -13.27 8.96 -11.04
CA PRO A 92 -12.42 7.95 -10.45
C PRO A 92 -13.15 7.27 -9.29
N LYS A 93 -13.01 5.95 -9.20
CA LYS A 93 -13.49 5.16 -8.07
C LYS A 93 -12.30 4.61 -7.30
N VAL A 94 -12.19 4.99 -6.03
CA VAL A 94 -11.16 4.48 -5.12
C VAL A 94 -11.77 3.39 -4.24
N SER A 95 -11.08 2.27 -4.12
CA SER A 95 -11.38 1.22 -3.16
C SER A 95 -10.14 0.93 -2.32
N THR A 96 -10.34 0.77 -1.03
CA THR A 96 -9.36 0.10 -0.18
C THR A 96 -9.59 -1.41 -0.25
N GLY A 97 -8.57 -2.21 0.06
CA GLY A 97 -8.73 -3.67 0.19
C GLY A 97 -9.78 -4.04 1.26
N GLY A 98 -9.98 -5.34 1.48
CA GLY A 98 -10.90 -5.78 2.54
C GLY A 98 -10.47 -5.28 3.92
N ALA A 99 -11.41 -5.18 4.86
CA ALA A 99 -11.11 -4.76 6.24
C ALA A 99 -10.01 -5.60 6.89
N ALA A 100 -9.91 -6.89 6.53
CA ALA A 100 -8.85 -7.78 6.97
C ALA A 100 -7.46 -7.38 6.45
N ASP A 101 -7.36 -6.83 5.24
CA ASP A 101 -6.08 -6.40 4.66
C ASP A 101 -5.60 -5.08 5.28
N ILE A 102 -6.53 -4.20 5.63
CA ILE A 102 -6.23 -2.99 6.41
C ILE A 102 -5.81 -3.36 7.83
N ALA A 103 -6.51 -4.30 8.47
CA ALA A 103 -6.20 -4.75 9.81
C ALA A 103 -4.77 -5.31 9.93
N LYS A 104 -4.26 -6.02 8.91
CA LYS A 104 -2.86 -6.49 8.87
C LYS A 104 -1.85 -5.34 9.00
N GLY A 105 -2.15 -4.16 8.44
CA GLY A 105 -1.30 -2.97 8.56
C GLY A 105 -1.35 -2.29 9.93
N LEU A 106 -2.38 -2.56 10.73
CA LEU A 106 -2.54 -2.07 12.10
C LEU A 106 -1.91 -3.00 13.15
N LEU A 107 -1.56 -4.22 12.77
CA LEU A 107 -0.89 -5.17 13.66
C LEU A 107 0.56 -4.71 13.91
N PRO A 108 1.04 -4.74 15.16
CA PRO A 108 2.41 -4.38 15.46
C PRO A 108 3.38 -5.35 14.75
N GLY A 109 4.04 -4.86 13.69
CA GLY A 109 5.29 -5.39 13.14
C GLY A 109 5.33 -6.88 12.88
N VAL A 110 4.56 -7.39 11.92
CA VAL A 110 4.90 -8.64 11.21
C VAL A 110 5.52 -8.28 9.87
N SER A 111 6.70 -7.65 9.93
CA SER A 111 7.50 -7.38 8.76
C SER A 111 8.64 -8.39 8.71
N LYS A 112 8.54 -9.33 7.75
CA LYS A 112 9.55 -10.31 7.30
C LYS A 112 9.88 -11.45 8.26
N GLY A 113 9.31 -12.63 7.97
CA GLY A 113 9.76 -13.91 8.50
C GLY A 113 8.79 -14.54 9.50
N ILE A 114 7.62 -14.97 9.05
CA ILE A 114 6.80 -15.90 9.84
C ILE A 114 6.64 -17.20 9.06
N GLU A 115 7.63 -18.07 9.20
CA GLU A 115 7.34 -19.49 9.29
C GLU A 115 6.62 -19.73 10.62
N ASN A 116 5.30 -19.91 10.57
CA ASN A 116 4.45 -20.43 11.63
C ASN A 116 4.31 -19.60 12.94
N PRO A 117 3.42 -18.58 12.96
CA PRO A 117 3.15 -17.79 14.18
C PRO A 117 2.45 -18.64 15.26
N VAL A 118 1.76 -19.70 14.85
CA VAL A 118 1.06 -20.64 15.73
C VAL A 118 2.04 -21.44 16.61
N ASN A 119 3.25 -21.70 16.12
CA ASN A 119 4.25 -22.47 16.87
C ASN A 119 4.93 -21.63 17.97
N GLN A 120 5.14 -20.32 17.73
CA GLN A 120 5.66 -19.42 18.76
C GLN A 120 4.64 -19.18 19.88
N ALA A 121 3.36 -19.02 19.54
CA ALA A 121 2.30 -18.88 20.54
C ALA A 121 2.19 -20.11 21.45
N ARG A 122 2.24 -21.32 20.88
CA ARG A 122 2.22 -22.58 21.65
C ARG A 122 3.44 -22.74 22.56
N LYS A 123 4.62 -22.29 22.12
CA LYS A 123 5.85 -22.38 22.90
C LYS A 123 5.84 -21.41 24.10
N SER A 124 5.36 -20.19 23.90
CA SER A 124 5.21 -19.20 24.97
C SER A 124 4.22 -19.64 26.06
N LEU A 125 3.08 -20.23 25.67
CA LEU A 125 2.12 -20.80 26.61
C LEU A 125 2.68 -22.02 27.36
N GLY A 126 3.45 -22.87 26.68
CA GLY A 126 4.12 -24.02 27.29
C GLY A 126 5.16 -23.65 28.35
N ASP A 127 5.94 -22.59 28.11
CA ASP A 127 6.93 -22.11 29.08
C ASP A 127 6.28 -21.44 30.30
N LEU A 128 5.13 -20.79 30.11
CA LEU A 128 4.38 -20.15 31.19
C LEU A 128 3.75 -21.19 32.13
N LEU A 129 3.33 -22.33 31.58
CA LEU A 129 2.80 -23.47 32.34
C LEU A 129 3.90 -24.32 33.01
N LYS A 130 5.16 -24.18 32.60
CA LYS A 130 6.30 -24.92 33.16
C LYS A 130 7.01 -24.24 34.32
N ARG A 131 6.64 -23.01 34.70
CA ARG A 131 7.23 -22.35 35.87
C ARG A 131 6.81 -23.09 37.16
N PRO A 132 7.73 -23.72 37.91
CA PRO A 132 7.41 -24.27 39.22
C PRO A 132 7.12 -23.11 40.17
N GLY A 133 6.00 -23.18 40.89
CA GLY A 133 5.71 -22.25 41.98
C GLY A 133 6.88 -22.21 42.96
N LYS A 134 7.48 -21.03 43.12
CA LYS A 134 8.46 -20.78 44.17
C LYS A 134 7.76 -20.93 45.53
N LYS A 135 8.21 -21.89 46.34
CA LYS A 135 8.21 -21.75 47.80
C LYS A 135 9.40 -20.89 48.20
#